data_AF-A0A941PKB7-F1
#
_entry.id   AF-A0A941PKB7-F1
#
_cell.length_a   1.000
_cell.length_b   1.000
_cell.length_c   1.000
_cell.angle_alpha   90.00
_cell.angle_beta   90.00
_cell.angle_gamma   90.00
#
_symmetry.space_group_name_H-M   'P 1'
#
loop_
_entity.id
_entity.type
_entity.pdbx_description
1 polymer ?
#
loop_
_entity_poly.entity_id
_entity_poly.type
_entity_poly.pdbx_seq_one_letter_code
_entity_poly.pdbx_strand_id
1 'polypeptide(L)' 'MRSHLFGKPRITGTRIGVDLILRNLSEGAIIQSLLEGYPDISEADIRAALAHAARAALTAR' A
#
# COMPACT_ATOMS: atom_id res chain seq x y z
N MET A 1 0.76 -8.48 -11.51
CA MET A 1 1.45 -7.89 -10.34
C MET A 1 2.63 -8.77 -9.92
N ARG A 2 3.83 -8.58 -10.47
CA ARG A 2 5.07 -9.19 -9.94
C ARG A 2 6.26 -8.28 -10.22
N SER A 3 6.64 -7.47 -9.25
CA SER A 3 7.88 -6.71 -9.31
C SER A 3 8.32 -6.42 -7.88
N HIS A 4 9.40 -7.07 -7.46
CA HIS A 4 9.73 -7.32 -6.06
C HIS A 4 10.75 -6.31 -5.54
N LEU A 5 10.45 -5.68 -4.40
CA LEU A 5 11.43 -5.24 -3.41
C LEU A 5 11.35 -6.33 -2.33
N PHE A 6 12.34 -7.23 -2.25
CA PHE A 6 12.38 -8.32 -1.26
C PHE A 6 11.11 -9.20 -1.17
N GLY A 7 10.43 -9.43 -2.29
CA GLY A 7 9.21 -10.25 -2.37
C GLY A 7 7.93 -9.55 -1.91
N LYS A 8 8.01 -8.34 -1.34
CA LYS A 8 6.84 -7.59 -0.88
C LYS A 8 6.09 -6.91 -2.04
N PRO A 9 4.74 -6.86 -1.97
CA PRO A 9 3.93 -6.13 -2.94
C PRO A 9 4.18 -4.62 -2.86
N ARG A 10 4.20 -3.96 -4.02
CA ARG A 10 4.38 -2.51 -4.16
C ARG A 10 3.35 -1.92 -5.13
N ILE A 11 3.13 -0.62 -5.03
CA ILE A 11 2.35 0.15 -6.00
C ILE A 11 3.10 0.15 -7.34
N THR A 12 2.37 -0.05 -8.44
CA THR A 12 2.98 -0.18 -9.77
C THR A 12 3.56 1.17 -10.22
N GLY A 13 4.75 1.16 -10.81
CA GLY A 13 5.40 2.40 -11.27
C GLY A 13 6.11 3.19 -10.16
N THR A 14 5.96 2.80 -8.89
CA THR A 14 6.62 3.48 -7.77
C THR A 14 7.56 2.53 -7.02
N ARG A 15 8.35 3.11 -6.10
CA ARG A 15 9.14 2.36 -5.11
C ARG A 15 8.42 2.22 -3.76
N ILE A 16 7.12 2.47 -3.74
CA ILE A 16 6.31 2.51 -2.51
C ILE A 16 5.71 1.13 -2.25
N GLY A 17 6.15 0.51 -1.16
CA GLY A 17 5.62 -0.79 -0.70
C GLY A 17 4.22 -0.68 -0.12
N VAL A 18 3.41 -1.71 -0.30
CA VAL A 18 2.09 -1.81 0.35
C VAL A 18 2.24 -1.78 1.88
N ASP A 19 3.31 -2.37 2.42
CA ASP A 19 3.60 -2.36 3.85
C ASP A 19 3.88 -0.98 4.42
N LEU A 20 4.49 -0.08 3.63
CA LEU A 20 4.69 1.31 4.03
C LEU A 20 3.35 2.05 4.18
N ILE A 21 2.45 1.89 3.20
CA ILE A 21 1.12 2.50 3.25
C ILE A 21 0.34 1.99 4.47
N LEU A 22 0.33 0.67 4.69
CA LEU A 22 -0.38 0.07 5.83
C LEU A 22 0.21 0.51 7.17
N ARG A 23 1.55 0.62 7.27
CA ARG A 23 2.22 1.13 8.48
C ARG A 23 1.78 2.56 8.78
N ASN A 24 1.87 3.47 7.81
CA ASN A 24 1.48 4.86 8.01
C ASN A 24 0.02 4.99 8.44
N LEU A 25 -0.89 4.24 7.79
CA LEU A 25 -2.31 4.20 8.18
C LEU A 25 -2.49 3.65 9.61
N SER A 26 -1.71 2.64 10.01
CA SER A 26 -1.74 2.08 11.37
C SER A 26 -1.22 3.07 12.42
N GLU A 27 -0.31 3.96 12.02
CA GLU A 27 0.23 5.05 12.84
C GLU A 27 -0.68 6.29 12.87
N GLY A 28 -1.85 6.23 12.22
CA GLY A 28 -2.86 7.28 12.25
C GLY A 28 -2.82 8.26 11.08
N ALA A 29 -2.01 8.00 10.05
CA ALA A 29 -2.04 8.81 8.84
C ALA A 29 -3.41 8.73 8.16
N ILE A 30 -3.86 9.86 7.63
CA ILE A 30 -5.05 9.92 6.76
C ILE A 30 -4.63 9.83 5.29
N ILE A 31 -5.59 9.45 4.43
CA ILE A 31 -5.38 9.32 2.98
C ILE A 31 -4.77 10.60 2.39
N GLN A 32 -5.27 11.78 2.80
CA GLN A 32 -4.78 13.05 2.27
C GLN A 32 -3.28 13.26 2.54
N SER A 33 -2.80 12.98 3.75
CA SER A 33 -1.39 13.08 4.10
C SER A 33 -0.50 12.10 3.32
N LEU A 34 -1.04 10.93 2.97
CA LEU A 34 -0.33 9.99 2.09
C LEU A 34 -0.20 10.50 0.66
N LEU A 35 -1.26 11.12 0.12
CA LEU A 35 -1.22 11.71 -1.22
C LEU A 35 -0.27 12.91 -1.28
N GLU A 36 -0.22 13.71 -0.21
CA GLU A 36 0.73 14.82 -0.08
C GLU A 36 2.18 14.35 0.05
N GLY A 37 2.43 13.29 0.83
CA GLY A 37 3.76 12.72 1.03
C GLY A 37 4.27 11.88 -0.14
N TYR A 38 3.36 11.38 -0.98
CA TYR A 38 3.66 10.52 -2.12
C TYR A 38 2.87 10.96 -3.36
N PRO A 39 3.30 12.02 -4.07
CA PRO A 39 2.54 12.59 -5.19
C PRO A 39 2.34 11.63 -6.38
N ASP A 40 3.13 10.56 -6.46
CA ASP A 40 3.05 9.54 -7.52
C ASP A 40 2.02 8.42 -7.23
N ILE A 41 1.26 8.49 -6.13
CA ILE A 41 0.21 7.52 -5.82
C ILE A 41 -1.17 8.17 -5.86
N SER A 42 -2.17 7.36 -6.20
CA SER A 42 -3.57 7.75 -6.16
C SER A 42 -4.30 7.15 -4.96
N GLU A 43 -5.48 7.70 -4.65
CA GLU A 43 -6.38 7.09 -3.66
C GLU A 43 -6.76 5.65 -4.06
N ALA A 44 -6.87 5.37 -5.36
CA ALA A 44 -7.14 4.03 -5.87
C ALA A 44 -6.00 3.05 -5.53
N ASP A 45 -4.75 3.50 -5.55
CA ASP A 45 -3.60 2.68 -5.15
C ASP A 45 -3.62 2.36 -3.65
N ILE A 46 -4.00 3.33 -2.81
CA ILE A 46 -4.17 3.14 -1.36
C ILE A 46 -5.29 2.12 -1.08
N ARG A 47 -6.43 2.24 -1.78
CA ARG A 47 -7.54 1.29 -1.66
C ARG A 47 -7.15 -0.11 -2.14
N ALA A 48 -6.36 -0.21 -3.21
CA ALA A 48 -5.83 -1.48 -3.70
C ALA A 48 -4.85 -2.13 -2.70
N ALA A 49 -4.03 -1.33 -2.02
CA ALA A 49 -3.15 -1.78 -0.95
C ALA A 49 -3.95 -2.37 0.23
N LEU A 50 -5.01 -1.68 0.67
CA LEU A 50 -5.92 -2.17 1.72
C LEU A 50 -6.63 -3.47 1.31
N ALA A 51 -7.16 -3.53 0.08
CA ALA A 51 -7.82 -4.73 -0.43
C ALA A 51 -6.85 -5.93 -0.52
N HIS A 52 -5.60 -5.68 -0.93
CA HIS A 52 -4.55 -6.68 -0.94
C HIS A 52 -4.29 -7.22 0.47
N ALA A 53 -4.16 -6.34 1.46
CA ALA A 53 -3.94 -6.70 2.86
C ALA A 53 -5.10 -7.52 3.44
N ALA A 54 -6.34 -7.09 3.20
CA ALA A 54 -7.54 -7.80 3.63
C ALA A 54 -7.59 -9.22 3.04
N ARG A 55 -7.31 -9.36 1.73
CA ARG A 55 -7.26 -10.68 1.08
C ARG A 55 -6.17 -11.57 1.68
N ALA A 56 -4.97 -11.02 1.95
CA ALA A 56 -3.90 -11.77 2.60
C ALA A 56 -4.29 -12.25 4.00
N ALA A 57 -4.93 -11.39 4.80
CA ALA A 57 -5.40 -11.74 6.13
C ALA A 57 -6.50 -12.81 6.12
N LEU A 58 -7.42 -12.76 5.14
CA LEU A 58 -8.55 -13.71 5.03
C LEU A 58 -8.16 -15.09 4.49
N THR A 59 -7.05 -15.17 3.75
CA THR A 59 -6.55 -16.40 3.09
C THR A 59 -5.43 -17.11 3.86
N ALA A 60 -4.86 -16.47 4.88
CA ALA A 60 -3.84 -17.05 5.76
C ALA A 60 -4.40 -18.08 6.77
N ARG A 61 -5.40 -18.87 6.37
CA ARG A 61 -5.99 -19.93 7.19
C ARG A 61 -5.18 -21.22 7.11
#